data_AF-A0A7X7JHT0-F1
#
_entry.id   AF-A0A7X7JHT0-F1
#
_cell.length_a   1.000
_cell.length_b   1.000
_cell.length_c   1.000
_cell.angle_alpha   90.00
_cell.angle_beta   90.00
_cell.angle_gamma   90.00
#
_symmetry.space_group_name_H-M   'P 1'
#
loop_
_entity.id
_entity.type
_entity.pdbx_description
1 polymer ?
#
loop_
_entity_poly.entity_id
_entity_poly.type
_entity_poly.pdbx_seq_one_letter_code
_entity_poly.pdbx_strand_id
1 'polypeptide(L)'
;MAPQCGDARPAVLVDTDTGIDDALALLTLLAHPADLVAVGTVFGNCTERQAASNALTVLAAAGRTDIPVAIGSPRVGPSRPGLSPHGSDGLGDAGMCPPAGVTPVDDSAVDQILRTARDRPGEVDLLCLAPLTNISTALTVNPLVLSAFRTVTIMGGMGAAARRATVAAALPKFLPKGDTNTNHDAAATARVSSAPGPVTWVGMDVTGRLPLPWATLTDLAATSSLARFVHAISDDYHRYCTATYGAAEPIVTAHDAVAAVVMLDPTVVTAAQHLTGHVEEHDGRSSLWGQECVGVTPSHRFVTGIDYTRVAEHITATLAGHGRGSG
;
A
#
# COMPACT_ATOMS: atom_id res chain seq x y z
N MET A 1 24.28 32.58 -3.41
CA MET A 1 24.60 31.13 -3.40
C MET A 1 23.31 30.39 -3.13
N ALA A 2 22.76 29.71 -4.14
CA ALA A 2 21.63 28.81 -3.92
C ALA A 2 22.12 27.62 -3.06
N PRO A 3 21.32 27.14 -2.10
CA PRO A 3 21.69 25.97 -1.33
C PRO A 3 21.79 24.79 -2.30
N GLN A 4 22.92 24.09 -2.29
CA GLN A 4 23.05 22.79 -2.93
C GLN A 4 22.06 21.84 -2.24
N CYS A 5 21.06 21.39 -2.98
CA CYS A 5 20.15 20.33 -2.55
C CYS A 5 20.99 19.05 -2.41
N GLY A 6 21.37 18.70 -1.18
CA GLY A 6 22.07 17.45 -0.92
C GLY A 6 21.15 16.27 -1.26
N ASP A 7 21.73 15.20 -1.79
CA ASP A 7 21.14 13.88 -2.06
C ASP A 7 20.60 13.20 -0.78
N ALA A 8 19.67 13.83 -0.08
CA ALA A 8 19.00 13.25 1.06
C ALA A 8 18.01 12.20 0.55
N ARG A 9 18.30 10.93 0.87
CA ARG A 9 17.40 9.81 0.62
C ARG A 9 16.04 10.12 1.26
N PRO A 10 14.93 9.96 0.53
CA PRO A 10 13.63 10.26 1.09
C PRO A 10 13.31 9.29 2.24
N ALA A 11 12.92 9.86 3.38
CA ALA A 11 12.46 9.10 4.53
C ALA A 11 10.99 8.71 4.33
N VAL A 12 10.64 7.46 4.61
CA VAL A 12 9.30 6.92 4.37
C VAL A 12 8.73 6.34 5.67
N LEU A 13 7.52 6.76 6.01
CA LEU A 13 6.65 6.12 7.00
C LEU A 13 5.58 5.32 6.24
N VAL A 14 5.37 4.05 6.62
CA VAL A 14 4.35 3.19 6.01
C VAL A 14 3.22 2.94 6.99
N ASP A 15 1.97 2.99 6.53
CA ASP A 15 0.77 2.53 7.22
C ASP A 15 0.19 1.34 6.43
N THR A 16 0.14 0.14 7.02
CA THR A 16 -0.12 -1.13 6.30
C THR A 16 -0.94 -2.12 7.13
N ASP A 17 -1.68 -3.03 6.50
CA ASP A 17 -2.37 -4.17 7.11
C ASP A 17 -1.69 -5.50 6.78
N THR A 18 -0.38 -5.40 6.51
CA THR A 18 0.59 -6.40 6.06
C THR A 18 -0.01 -7.75 5.66
N GLY A 19 -0.62 -7.73 4.48
CA GLY A 19 -0.90 -8.86 3.62
C GLY A 19 0.30 -9.25 2.76
N ILE A 20 -0.01 -9.95 1.67
CA ILE A 20 0.99 -10.56 0.77
C ILE A 20 1.55 -9.52 -0.21
N ASP A 21 0.71 -8.67 -0.77
CA ASP A 21 1.15 -7.56 -1.63
C ASP A 21 1.73 -6.38 -0.83
N ASP A 22 1.27 -6.13 0.39
CA ASP A 22 1.96 -5.25 1.34
C ASP A 22 3.40 -5.71 1.61
N ALA A 23 3.61 -7.02 1.83
CA ALA A 23 4.94 -7.58 2.04
C ALA A 23 5.86 -7.29 0.84
N LEU A 24 5.32 -7.41 -0.38
CA LEU A 24 6.05 -7.06 -1.60
C LEU A 24 6.34 -5.55 -1.69
N ALA A 25 5.44 -4.69 -1.23
CA ALA A 25 5.64 -3.24 -1.15
C ALA A 25 6.76 -2.87 -0.17
N LEU A 26 6.75 -3.45 1.03
CA LEU A 26 7.81 -3.27 2.03
C LEU A 26 9.17 -3.73 1.50
N LEU A 27 9.25 -4.88 0.84
CA LEU A 27 10.49 -5.35 0.22
C LEU A 27 10.96 -4.43 -0.90
N THR A 28 10.03 -3.89 -1.71
CA THR A 28 10.33 -2.92 -2.77
C THR A 28 10.90 -1.63 -2.21
N LEU A 29 10.34 -1.13 -1.09
CA LEU A 29 10.89 0.01 -0.36
C LEU A 29 12.31 -0.25 0.15
N LEU A 30 12.56 -1.42 0.74
CA LEU A 30 13.86 -1.77 1.31
C LEU A 30 14.97 -1.95 0.26
N ALA A 31 14.59 -2.36 -0.95
CA ALA A 31 15.45 -2.44 -2.12
C ALA A 31 15.68 -1.07 -2.80
N HIS A 32 14.94 -0.03 -2.42
CA HIS A 32 15.18 1.32 -2.89
C HIS A 32 16.18 2.05 -1.96
N PRO A 33 16.90 3.08 -2.45
CA PRO A 33 17.69 3.96 -1.58
C PRO A 33 16.89 4.75 -0.54
N ALA A 34 15.55 4.68 -0.55
CA ALA A 34 14.72 5.36 0.44
C ALA A 34 15.00 4.81 1.85
N ASP A 35 14.83 5.66 2.86
CA ASP A 35 15.01 5.29 4.25
C ASP A 35 13.65 4.98 4.87
N LEU A 36 13.30 3.70 5.01
CA LEU A 36 12.10 3.28 5.72
C LEU A 36 12.32 3.48 7.22
N VAL A 37 11.71 4.54 7.77
CA VAL A 37 11.99 4.99 9.15
C VAL A 37 11.07 4.36 10.20
N ALA A 38 9.88 3.91 9.79
CA ALA A 38 8.92 3.25 10.66
C ALA A 38 7.79 2.59 9.83
N VAL A 39 7.14 1.60 10.44
CA VAL A 39 5.93 0.96 9.92
C VAL A 39 4.85 1.00 10.99
N GLY A 40 3.74 1.67 10.72
CA GLY A 40 2.51 1.56 11.49
C GLY A 40 1.60 0.51 10.88
N THR A 41 0.92 -0.28 11.72
CA THR A 41 -0.04 -1.27 11.23
C THR A 41 -1.49 -0.94 11.56
N VAL A 42 -2.42 -1.44 10.76
CA VAL A 42 -3.87 -1.30 10.94
C VAL A 42 -4.55 -2.61 10.55
N PHE A 43 -5.81 -2.79 10.94
CA PHE A 43 -6.61 -3.91 10.46
C PHE A 43 -6.88 -3.83 8.95
N GLY A 44 -7.16 -4.97 8.32
CA GLY A 44 -7.70 -5.04 6.97
C GLY A 44 -7.64 -6.46 6.42
N ASN A 45 -6.55 -6.79 5.72
CA ASN A 45 -6.18 -8.12 5.25
C ASN A 45 -6.10 -9.15 6.40
N CYS A 46 -5.67 -8.68 7.58
CA CYS A 46 -5.68 -9.40 8.84
C CYS A 46 -5.98 -8.45 10.02
N THR A 47 -5.83 -8.92 11.26
CA THR A 47 -5.92 -8.03 12.45
C THR A 47 -4.70 -7.12 12.53
N GLU A 48 -4.80 -5.98 13.21
CA GLU A 48 -3.71 -5.02 13.38
C GLU A 48 -2.46 -5.62 14.06
N ARG A 49 -2.68 -6.61 14.94
CA ARG A 49 -1.61 -7.37 15.63
C ARG A 49 -0.96 -8.41 14.72
N GLN A 50 -1.75 -9.11 13.91
CA GLN A 50 -1.21 -10.00 12.88
C GLN A 50 -0.42 -9.20 11.86
N ALA A 51 -0.93 -8.06 11.40
CA ALA A 51 -0.23 -7.16 10.49
C ALA A 51 1.13 -6.73 11.07
N ALA A 52 1.20 -6.37 12.37
CA ALA A 52 2.47 -6.04 13.01
C ALA A 52 3.45 -7.23 13.06
N SER A 53 2.96 -8.43 13.38
CA SER A 53 3.76 -9.66 13.36
C SER A 53 4.27 -9.98 11.94
N ASN A 54 3.43 -9.80 10.93
CA ASN A 54 3.74 -10.03 9.53
C ASN A 54 4.76 -9.00 9.03
N ALA A 55 4.59 -7.71 9.35
CA ALA A 55 5.56 -6.66 9.03
C ALA A 55 6.95 -6.98 9.60
N LEU A 56 7.04 -7.38 10.88
CA LEU A 56 8.30 -7.78 11.50
C LEU A 56 8.92 -9.02 10.83
N THR A 57 8.10 -9.97 10.39
CA THR A 57 8.54 -11.15 9.63
C THR A 57 9.15 -10.75 8.29
N VAL A 58 8.50 -9.86 7.55
CA VAL A 58 8.97 -9.33 6.26
C VAL A 58 10.27 -8.54 6.43
N LEU A 59 10.31 -7.65 7.42
CA LEU A 59 11.50 -6.86 7.75
C LEU A 59 12.69 -7.78 8.13
N ALA A 60 12.44 -8.84 8.90
CA ALA A 60 13.45 -9.82 9.25
C ALA A 60 13.96 -10.61 8.03
N ALA A 61 13.09 -10.97 7.08
CA ALA A 61 13.47 -11.61 5.83
C ALA A 61 14.43 -10.73 4.99
N ALA A 62 14.33 -9.41 5.12
CA ALA A 62 15.23 -8.44 4.51
C ALA A 62 16.40 -7.99 5.40
N GLY A 63 16.56 -8.56 6.60
CA GLY A 63 17.63 -8.21 7.54
C GLY A 63 17.50 -6.81 8.17
N ARG A 64 16.29 -6.25 8.24
CA ARG A 64 15.99 -4.89 8.72
C ARG A 64 15.12 -4.86 9.98
N THR A 65 15.53 -5.64 10.98
CA THR A 65 14.86 -5.71 12.29
C THR A 65 15.07 -4.45 13.15
N ASP A 66 15.87 -3.49 12.67
CA ASP A 66 16.10 -2.18 13.28
C ASP A 66 14.92 -1.20 13.07
N ILE A 67 14.04 -1.47 12.12
CA ILE A 67 12.92 -0.58 11.79
C ILE A 67 11.78 -0.77 12.80
N PRO A 68 11.32 0.30 13.49
CA PRO A 68 10.27 0.20 14.47
C PRO A 68 8.91 -0.08 13.82
N VAL A 69 8.21 -1.10 14.33
CA VAL A 69 6.83 -1.44 13.93
C VAL A 69 5.88 -1.10 15.07
N ALA A 70 4.85 -0.29 14.82
CA ALA A 70 3.83 0.04 15.80
C ALA A 70 2.48 -0.58 15.46
N ILE A 71 1.72 -0.96 16.49
CA ILE A 71 0.36 -1.45 16.34
C ILE A 71 -0.60 -0.26 16.33
N GLY A 72 -1.52 -0.21 15.36
CA GLY A 72 -2.53 0.83 15.26
C GLY A 72 -3.94 0.34 15.54
N SER A 73 -4.88 0.86 14.75
CA SER A 73 -6.31 0.74 15.01
C SER A 73 -6.82 -0.67 14.71
N PRO A 74 -7.66 -1.26 15.59
CA PRO A 74 -8.34 -2.51 15.32
C PRO A 74 -9.54 -2.32 14.38
N ARG A 75 -10.12 -3.43 13.91
CA ARG A 75 -11.26 -3.42 12.99
C ARG A 75 -12.44 -2.61 13.51
N VAL A 76 -12.95 -1.73 12.66
CA VAL A 76 -14.21 -1.02 12.86
C VAL A 76 -15.35 -1.81 12.22
N GLY A 77 -16.42 -2.06 12.98
CA GLY A 77 -17.60 -2.77 12.49
C GLY A 77 -17.43 -4.30 12.35
N PRO A 78 -18.47 -4.99 11.85
CA PRO A 78 -18.44 -6.44 11.75
C PRO A 78 -17.47 -6.92 10.67
N SER A 79 -16.79 -8.05 10.93
CA SER A 79 -16.04 -8.74 9.87
C SER A 79 -17.00 -9.25 8.80
N ARG A 80 -16.62 -9.11 7.54
CA ARG A 80 -17.34 -9.77 6.45
C ARG A 80 -17.09 -11.28 6.51
N PRO A 81 -18.11 -12.11 6.22
CA PRO A 81 -17.93 -13.55 6.13
C PRO A 81 -17.07 -13.92 4.91
N GLY A 82 -16.18 -14.90 5.09
CA GLY A 82 -15.25 -15.40 4.07
C GLY A 82 -13.82 -15.48 4.59
N LEU A 83 -13.01 -16.35 3.97
CA LEU A 83 -11.57 -16.40 4.23
C LEU A 83 -10.88 -15.25 3.51
N SER A 84 -9.93 -14.61 4.20
CA SER A 84 -9.04 -13.62 3.58
C SER A 84 -8.24 -14.30 2.46
N PRO A 85 -8.06 -13.66 1.29
CA PRO A 85 -7.14 -14.20 0.27
C PRO A 85 -5.68 -14.25 0.77
N HIS A 86 -5.39 -13.59 1.90
CA HIS A 86 -4.09 -13.57 2.55
C HIS A 86 -3.91 -14.70 3.59
N GLY A 87 -4.83 -15.66 3.66
CA GLY A 87 -4.77 -16.74 4.64
C GLY A 87 -5.31 -16.35 6.01
N SER A 88 -5.26 -17.28 6.95
CA SER A 88 -5.73 -17.09 8.33
C SER A 88 -4.79 -16.24 9.17
N ASP A 89 -3.48 -16.30 8.88
CA ASP A 89 -2.43 -15.48 9.50
C ASP A 89 -2.24 -14.12 8.82
N GLY A 90 -2.83 -13.92 7.62
CA GLY A 90 -2.64 -12.72 6.82
C GLY A 90 -1.37 -12.72 5.97
N LEU A 91 -0.57 -13.79 5.98
CA LEU A 91 0.68 -13.91 5.25
C LEU A 91 0.80 -15.27 4.53
N GLY A 92 -0.32 -15.76 4.01
CA GLY A 92 -0.40 -16.94 3.17
C GLY A 92 -0.31 -18.27 3.91
N ASP A 93 -0.47 -18.28 5.23
CA ASP A 93 -0.41 -19.48 6.08
C ASP A 93 0.90 -20.29 5.92
N ALA A 94 1.99 -19.59 5.57
CA ALA A 94 3.29 -20.20 5.28
C ALA A 94 4.05 -20.65 6.54
N GLY A 95 3.46 -20.51 7.73
CA GLY A 95 4.08 -20.86 9.02
C GLY A 95 5.24 -19.94 9.42
N MET A 96 5.29 -18.73 8.85
CA MET A 96 6.33 -17.75 9.11
C MET A 96 5.99 -16.92 10.35
N CYS A 97 7.01 -16.55 11.12
CA CYS A 97 6.85 -15.70 12.29
C CYS A 97 8.10 -14.82 12.48
N PRO A 98 7.98 -13.69 13.20
CA PRO A 98 9.13 -12.85 13.45
C PRO A 98 10.15 -13.58 14.35
N PRO A 99 11.45 -13.27 14.24
CA PRO A 99 12.47 -13.84 15.12
C PRO A 99 12.18 -13.59 16.60
N ALA A 100 12.61 -14.51 17.47
CA ALA A 100 12.43 -14.35 18.91
C ALA A 100 13.05 -13.04 19.42
N GLY A 101 12.30 -12.29 20.24
CA GLY A 101 12.73 -11.01 20.80
C GLY A 101 12.52 -9.80 19.89
N VAL A 102 12.10 -10.01 18.63
CA VAL A 102 11.67 -8.93 17.73
C VAL A 102 10.18 -8.68 17.96
N THR A 103 9.85 -7.53 18.56
CA THR A 103 8.48 -7.16 18.94
C THR A 103 8.12 -5.75 18.47
N PRO A 104 6.82 -5.46 18.30
CA PRO A 104 6.37 -4.09 18.05
C PRO A 104 6.82 -3.14 19.17
N VAL A 105 6.98 -1.86 18.84
CA VAL A 105 7.24 -0.81 19.83
C VAL A 105 5.95 -0.47 20.60
N ASP A 106 6.09 0.15 21.77
CA ASP A 106 4.96 0.53 22.62
C ASP A 106 4.13 1.70 22.07
N ASP A 107 4.72 2.51 21.17
CA ASP A 107 3.99 3.57 20.48
C ASP A 107 2.86 3.01 19.63
N SER A 108 1.73 3.71 19.58
CA SER A 108 0.70 3.39 18.58
C SER A 108 1.10 3.89 17.19
N ALA A 109 0.57 3.26 16.13
CA ALA A 109 0.78 3.74 14.76
C ALA A 109 0.26 5.18 14.56
N VAL A 110 -0.83 5.56 15.24
CA VAL A 110 -1.37 6.92 15.25
C VAL A 110 -0.37 7.90 15.89
N ASP A 111 0.25 7.52 17.02
CA ASP A 111 1.28 8.34 17.66
C ASP A 111 2.52 8.47 16.79
N GLN A 112 2.92 7.42 16.08
CA GLN A 112 4.01 7.49 15.10
C GLN A 112 3.71 8.52 14.00
N ILE A 113 2.50 8.52 13.43
CA ILE A 113 2.07 9.49 12.41
C ILE A 113 2.09 10.91 12.97
N LEU A 114 1.46 11.14 14.14
CA LEU A 114 1.36 12.47 14.75
C LEU A 114 2.74 13.01 15.16
N ARG A 115 3.59 12.16 15.73
CA ARG A 115 4.97 12.50 16.09
C ARG A 115 5.79 12.86 14.85
N THR A 116 5.70 12.05 13.79
CA THR A 116 6.43 12.31 12.54
C THR A 116 5.99 13.64 11.91
N ALA A 117 4.68 13.88 11.83
CA ALA A 117 4.12 15.14 11.33
C ALA A 117 4.56 16.37 12.15
N ARG A 118 4.71 16.22 13.47
CA ARG A 118 5.13 17.30 14.37
C ARG A 118 6.64 17.55 14.31
N ASP A 119 7.44 16.48 14.34
CA ASP A 119 8.88 16.56 14.59
C ASP A 119 9.70 16.64 13.29
N ARG A 120 9.13 16.21 12.15
CA ARG A 120 9.81 16.17 10.84
C ARG A 120 8.93 16.70 9.67
N PRO A 121 8.29 17.88 9.82
CA PRO A 121 7.39 18.39 8.80
C PRO A 121 8.12 18.66 7.47
N GLY A 122 7.56 18.17 6.36
CA GLY A 122 8.09 18.33 5.01
C GLY A 122 9.29 17.43 4.68
N GLU A 123 9.72 16.56 5.60
CA GLU A 123 10.89 15.69 5.40
C GLU A 123 10.52 14.24 5.07
N VAL A 124 9.36 13.77 5.53
CA VAL A 124 8.95 12.36 5.46
C VAL A 124 7.81 12.18 4.45
N ASP A 125 7.90 11.15 3.61
CA ASP A 125 6.80 10.68 2.78
C ASP A 125 5.95 9.66 3.57
N LEU A 126 4.64 9.74 3.42
CA LEU A 126 3.69 8.79 4.02
C LEU A 126 3.10 7.88 2.95
N LEU A 127 3.31 6.57 3.08
CA LEU A 127 2.70 5.55 2.22
C LEU A 127 1.60 4.82 2.98
N CYS A 128 0.36 4.95 2.53
CA CYS A 128 -0.79 4.25 3.09
C CYS A 128 -1.19 3.10 2.16
N LEU A 129 -1.13 1.88 2.66
CA LEU A 129 -1.40 0.64 1.92
C LEU A 129 -2.65 -0.10 2.43
N ALA A 130 -3.37 0.50 3.37
CA ALA A 130 -4.36 -0.19 4.18
C ALA A 130 -5.59 0.71 4.46
N PRO A 131 -6.62 0.20 5.18
CA PRO A 131 -7.74 1.01 5.62
C PRO A 131 -7.27 2.25 6.39
N LEU A 132 -7.83 3.41 6.04
CA LEU A 132 -7.32 4.72 6.44
C LEU A 132 -7.67 5.13 7.88
N THR A 133 -7.98 4.16 8.75
CA THR A 133 -8.47 4.39 10.12
C THR A 133 -7.42 5.08 10.98
N ASN A 134 -6.15 4.68 10.89
CA ASN A 134 -5.05 5.35 11.59
C ASN A 134 -4.93 6.82 11.15
N ILE A 135 -4.99 7.06 9.84
CA ILE A 135 -4.90 8.40 9.25
C ILE A 135 -6.09 9.28 9.68
N SER A 136 -7.31 8.76 9.62
CA SER A 136 -8.53 9.44 10.06
C SER A 136 -8.51 9.76 11.56
N THR A 137 -7.94 8.86 12.37
CA THR A 137 -7.74 9.08 13.80
C THR A 137 -6.75 10.23 14.04
N ALA A 138 -5.60 10.22 13.34
CA ALA A 138 -4.64 11.32 13.39
C ALA A 138 -5.27 12.67 12.96
N LEU A 139 -6.13 12.67 11.93
CA LEU A 139 -6.89 13.85 11.50
C LEU A 139 -7.88 14.38 12.54
N THR A 140 -8.24 13.59 13.56
CA THR A 140 -9.03 14.06 14.72
C THR A 140 -8.22 14.93 15.64
N VAL A 141 -6.94 14.62 15.78
CA VAL A 141 -6.01 15.36 16.65
C VAL A 141 -5.41 16.55 15.90
N ASN A 142 -4.99 16.34 14.65
CA ASN A 142 -4.41 17.37 13.79
C ASN A 142 -5.08 17.35 12.39
N PRO A 143 -6.04 18.25 12.12
CA PRO A 143 -6.72 18.32 10.82
C PRO A 143 -5.80 18.61 9.60
N LEU A 144 -4.57 19.07 9.84
CA LEU A 144 -3.57 19.33 8.82
C LEU A 144 -2.46 18.28 8.80
N VAL A 145 -2.63 17.13 9.46
CA VAL A 145 -1.56 16.11 9.61
C VAL A 145 -1.00 15.66 8.25
N LEU A 146 -1.84 15.51 7.23
CA LEU A 146 -1.40 15.12 5.89
C LEU A 146 -0.54 16.20 5.22
N SER A 147 -0.83 17.47 5.49
CA SER A 147 -0.05 18.61 4.97
C SER A 147 1.35 18.71 5.58
N ALA A 148 1.61 18.02 6.69
CA ALA A 148 2.94 17.98 7.31
C ALA A 148 3.88 16.97 6.64
N PHE A 149 3.37 16.03 5.85
CA PHE A 149 4.22 15.10 5.09
C PHE A 149 4.66 15.75 3.77
N ARG A 150 5.84 15.38 3.29
CA ARG A 150 6.38 15.86 2.02
C ARG A 150 5.52 15.40 0.85
N THR A 151 5.15 14.12 0.85
CA THR A 151 4.15 13.52 -0.04
C THR A 151 3.32 12.51 0.75
N VAL A 152 2.08 12.29 0.31
CA VAL A 152 1.22 11.21 0.83
C VAL A 152 0.77 10.37 -0.36
N THR A 153 1.11 9.09 -0.41
CA THR A 153 0.63 8.17 -1.44
C THR A 153 -0.28 7.14 -0.81
N ILE A 154 -1.46 6.93 -1.39
CA ILE A 154 -2.48 6.02 -0.88
C ILE A 154 -2.79 4.98 -1.96
N MET A 155 -2.58 3.71 -1.65
CA MET A 155 -3.17 2.61 -2.41
C MET A 155 -4.63 2.47 -1.99
N GLY A 156 -5.54 2.80 -2.92
CA GLY A 156 -6.96 2.67 -2.64
C GLY A 156 -7.85 3.43 -3.61
N GLY A 157 -9.13 3.10 -3.54
CA GLY A 157 -10.16 3.62 -4.43
C GLY A 157 -10.13 3.00 -5.83
N MET A 158 -11.13 3.39 -6.63
CA MET A 158 -11.39 2.85 -7.96
C MET A 158 -10.91 3.77 -9.09
N GLY A 159 -10.23 4.87 -8.74
CA GLY A 159 -9.71 5.85 -9.70
C GLY A 159 -10.69 6.96 -10.05
N ALA A 160 -10.49 7.59 -11.21
CA ALA A 160 -11.36 8.65 -11.70
C ALA A 160 -12.73 8.11 -12.14
N ALA A 161 -13.83 8.73 -11.71
CA ALA A 161 -15.20 8.32 -12.05
C ALA A 161 -15.45 8.29 -13.56
N ALA A 162 -14.83 9.21 -14.32
CA ALA A 162 -14.88 9.23 -15.79
C ALA A 162 -14.31 7.95 -16.44
N ARG A 163 -13.48 7.18 -15.73
CA ARG A 163 -12.91 5.91 -16.20
C ARG A 163 -13.70 4.67 -15.77
N ARG A 164 -14.84 4.84 -15.09
CA ARG A 164 -15.66 3.72 -14.57
C ARG A 164 -16.00 2.68 -15.64
N ALA A 165 -16.37 3.11 -16.85
CA ALA A 165 -16.65 2.20 -17.97
C ALA A 165 -15.41 1.41 -18.42
N THR A 166 -14.23 2.04 -18.42
CA THR A 166 -12.96 1.37 -18.70
C THR A 166 -12.63 0.32 -17.64
N VAL A 167 -12.84 0.65 -16.36
CA VAL A 167 -12.68 -0.31 -15.24
C VAL A 167 -13.66 -1.47 -15.37
N ALA A 168 -14.93 -1.19 -15.70
CA ALA A 168 -15.95 -2.22 -15.91
C ALA A 168 -15.55 -3.23 -17.00
N ALA A 169 -14.97 -2.73 -18.10
CA ALA A 169 -14.55 -3.57 -19.22
C ALA A 169 -13.29 -4.38 -18.90
N ALA A 170 -12.31 -3.79 -18.23
CA ALA A 170 -11.03 -4.44 -17.93
C ALA A 170 -11.09 -5.35 -16.70
N LEU A 171 -11.88 -4.98 -15.70
CA LEU A 171 -11.93 -5.59 -14.36
C LEU A 171 -13.38 -5.78 -13.89
N PRO A 172 -14.22 -6.53 -14.64
CA PRO A 172 -15.68 -6.59 -14.41
C PRO A 172 -16.06 -7.11 -13.02
N LYS A 173 -15.24 -7.97 -12.41
CA LYS A 173 -15.46 -8.47 -11.04
C LYS A 173 -15.11 -7.46 -9.95
N PHE A 174 -14.25 -6.49 -10.24
CA PHE A 174 -13.78 -5.51 -9.25
C PHE A 174 -14.69 -4.31 -9.12
N LEU A 175 -15.43 -3.95 -10.17
CA LEU A 175 -16.35 -2.82 -10.10
C LEU A 175 -17.44 -3.00 -9.01
N PRO A 176 -18.10 -4.17 -8.87
CA PRO A 176 -19.02 -4.43 -7.76
C PRO A 176 -18.28 -4.72 -6.43
N LYS A 177 -17.05 -5.27 -6.50
CA LYS A 177 -16.26 -5.59 -5.30
C LYS A 177 -15.83 -4.32 -4.56
N GLY A 178 -15.49 -3.28 -5.32
CA GLY A 178 -14.78 -2.09 -4.86
C GLY A 178 -13.32 -2.38 -4.48
N ASP A 179 -12.64 -1.33 -4.04
CA ASP A 179 -11.32 -1.41 -3.44
C ASP A 179 -11.44 -1.83 -1.96
N THR A 180 -10.61 -2.77 -1.51
CA THR A 180 -10.72 -3.33 -0.15
C THR A 180 -10.42 -2.28 0.93
N ASN A 181 -9.38 -1.46 0.74
CA ASN A 181 -8.90 -0.51 1.75
C ASN A 181 -9.94 0.56 2.05
N THR A 182 -10.51 1.17 1.01
CA THR A 182 -11.57 2.17 1.14
C THR A 182 -12.91 1.59 1.57
N ASN A 183 -13.07 0.26 1.48
CA ASN A 183 -14.29 -0.45 1.88
C ASN A 183 -14.32 -0.90 3.32
N HIS A 184 -13.15 -1.13 3.90
CA HIS A 184 -13.03 -1.53 5.29
C HIS A 184 -13.34 -0.38 6.27
N ASP A 185 -13.11 0.87 5.86
CA ASP A 185 -13.50 2.05 6.64
C ASP A 185 -13.92 3.22 5.73
N ALA A 186 -15.18 3.20 5.30
CA ALA A 186 -15.76 4.22 4.43
C ALA A 186 -15.74 5.62 5.07
N ALA A 187 -15.95 5.70 6.39
CA ALA A 187 -15.96 6.96 7.12
C ALA A 187 -14.56 7.57 7.21
N ALA A 188 -13.54 6.76 7.51
CA ALA A 188 -12.16 7.20 7.46
C ALA A 188 -11.75 7.63 6.05
N THR A 189 -12.17 6.87 5.03
CA THR A 189 -11.92 7.22 3.64
C THR A 189 -12.51 8.58 3.27
N ALA A 190 -13.79 8.83 3.59
CA ALA A 190 -14.44 10.10 3.30
C ALA A 190 -13.76 11.29 4.00
N ARG A 191 -13.29 11.07 5.23
CA ARG A 191 -12.55 12.08 5.99
C ARG A 191 -11.20 12.39 5.36
N VAL A 192 -10.42 11.36 5.03
CA VAL A 192 -9.09 11.50 4.42
C VAL A 192 -9.19 12.09 3.02
N SER A 193 -10.17 11.68 2.22
CA SER A 193 -10.36 12.21 0.86
C SER A 193 -10.76 13.68 0.83
N SER A 194 -11.23 14.22 1.96
CA SER A 194 -11.63 15.62 2.13
C SER A 194 -10.61 16.46 2.92
N ALA A 195 -9.53 15.85 3.40
CA ALA A 195 -8.50 16.54 4.18
C ALA A 195 -7.45 17.20 3.26
N PRO A 196 -6.89 18.36 3.62
CA PRO A 196 -5.85 18.99 2.80
C PRO A 196 -4.49 18.29 2.94
N GLY A 197 -3.78 18.15 1.83
CA GLY A 197 -2.39 17.66 1.82
C GLY A 197 -1.90 17.29 0.42
N PRO A 198 -0.60 16.94 0.26
CA PRO A 198 -0.01 16.51 -1.00
C PRO A 198 -0.37 15.03 -1.30
N VAL A 199 -1.66 14.73 -1.39
CA VAL A 199 -2.18 13.36 -1.50
C VAL A 199 -2.24 12.89 -2.95
N THR A 200 -1.69 11.71 -3.21
CA THR A 200 -1.78 10.96 -4.46
C THR A 200 -2.48 9.62 -4.22
N TRP A 201 -3.59 9.39 -4.94
CA TRP A 201 -4.32 8.13 -4.96
C TRP A 201 -3.86 7.24 -6.11
N VAL A 202 -3.54 5.99 -5.79
CA VAL A 202 -3.16 4.95 -6.76
C VAL A 202 -4.23 3.86 -6.70
N GLY A 203 -5.24 4.02 -7.56
CA GLY A 203 -6.47 3.22 -7.51
C GLY A 203 -6.42 1.94 -8.34
N MET A 204 -7.46 1.13 -8.19
CA MET A 204 -7.67 -0.14 -8.89
C MET A 204 -7.70 0.00 -10.42
N ASP A 205 -8.06 1.17 -10.97
CA ASP A 205 -8.04 1.45 -12.41
C ASP A 205 -6.62 1.47 -13.02
N VAL A 206 -5.61 1.50 -12.15
CA VAL A 206 -4.19 1.45 -12.48
C VAL A 206 -3.56 0.19 -11.89
N THR A 207 -3.64 -0.01 -10.57
CA THR A 207 -2.96 -1.13 -9.90
C THR A 207 -3.46 -2.49 -10.38
N GLY A 208 -4.77 -2.62 -10.60
CA GLY A 208 -5.39 -3.85 -11.07
C GLY A 208 -5.03 -4.24 -12.51
N ARG A 209 -4.26 -3.41 -13.24
CA ARG A 209 -3.85 -3.69 -14.62
C ARG A 209 -2.45 -4.29 -14.72
N LEU A 210 -1.76 -4.49 -13.60
CA LEU A 210 -0.43 -5.11 -13.56
C LEU A 210 -0.49 -6.52 -12.93
N PRO A 211 -0.85 -7.56 -13.70
CA PRO A 211 -0.60 -8.93 -13.27
C PRO A 211 0.90 -9.24 -13.39
N LEU A 212 1.46 -9.86 -12.36
CA LEU A 212 2.81 -10.44 -12.41
C LEU A 212 2.67 -11.94 -12.68
N PRO A 213 3.36 -12.50 -13.70
CA PRO A 213 3.32 -13.93 -13.96
C PRO A 213 3.87 -14.72 -12.77
N TRP A 214 3.12 -15.73 -12.31
CA TRP A 214 3.57 -16.62 -11.24
C TRP A 214 4.89 -17.32 -11.60
N ALA A 215 5.03 -17.74 -12.86
CA ALA A 215 6.25 -18.36 -13.37
C ALA A 215 7.50 -17.48 -13.15
N THR A 216 7.38 -16.15 -13.34
CA THR A 216 8.49 -15.22 -13.07
C THR A 216 8.89 -15.24 -11.60
N LEU A 217 7.92 -15.28 -10.68
CA LEU A 217 8.21 -15.39 -9.25
C LEU A 217 8.85 -16.74 -8.89
N THR A 218 8.38 -17.84 -9.51
CA THR A 218 8.97 -19.18 -9.37
C THR A 218 10.43 -19.22 -9.85
N ASP A 219 10.72 -18.64 -11.00
CA ASP A 219 12.09 -18.58 -11.55
C ASP A 219 13.01 -17.77 -10.63
N LEU A 220 12.55 -16.62 -10.13
CA LEU A 220 13.32 -15.80 -9.19
C LEU A 220 13.55 -16.51 -7.86
N ALA A 221 12.58 -17.28 -7.37
CA ALA A 221 12.71 -18.08 -6.15
C ALA A 221 13.83 -19.15 -6.26
N ALA A 222 14.18 -19.60 -7.45
CA ALA A 222 15.32 -20.51 -7.62
C ALA A 222 16.66 -19.86 -7.20
N THR A 223 16.78 -18.53 -7.25
CA THR A 223 18.05 -17.82 -7.09
C THR A 223 18.09 -16.80 -5.95
N SER A 224 16.94 -16.25 -5.54
CA SER A 224 16.86 -15.22 -4.50
C SER A 224 16.11 -15.69 -3.25
N SER A 225 16.69 -15.44 -2.07
CA SER A 225 16.04 -15.73 -0.78
C SER A 225 14.78 -14.88 -0.57
N LEU A 226 14.80 -13.63 -0.99
CA LEU A 226 13.63 -12.75 -0.92
C LEU A 226 12.52 -13.24 -1.86
N ALA A 227 12.87 -13.64 -3.07
CA ALA A 227 11.90 -14.23 -3.99
C ALA A 227 11.33 -15.56 -3.47
N ARG A 228 12.14 -16.41 -2.82
CA ARG A 228 11.64 -17.61 -2.13
C ARG A 228 10.65 -17.28 -1.03
N PHE A 229 10.94 -16.26 -0.23
CA PHE A 229 10.04 -15.80 0.81
C PHE A 229 8.71 -15.35 0.21
N VAL A 230 8.73 -14.45 -0.79
CA VAL A 230 7.52 -13.94 -1.45
C VAL A 230 6.75 -15.06 -2.16
N HIS A 231 7.45 -15.99 -2.81
CA HIS A 231 6.83 -17.16 -3.43
C HIS A 231 6.13 -18.04 -2.40
N ALA A 232 6.76 -18.32 -1.25
CA ALA A 232 6.17 -19.15 -0.21
C ALA A 232 4.87 -18.57 0.36
N ILE A 233 4.84 -17.26 0.63
CA ILE A 233 3.64 -16.59 1.16
C ILE A 233 2.55 -16.39 0.09
N SER A 234 2.87 -16.59 -1.20
CA SER A 234 1.96 -16.32 -2.32
C SER A 234 1.33 -17.57 -2.94
N ASP A 235 1.56 -18.78 -2.40
CA ASP A 235 1.11 -20.03 -3.02
C ASP A 235 -0.42 -20.14 -3.17
N ASP A 236 -1.18 -19.83 -2.12
CA ASP A 236 -2.65 -19.76 -2.26
C ASP A 236 -3.12 -18.48 -2.95
N TYR A 237 -2.38 -17.38 -2.75
CA TYR A 237 -2.73 -16.07 -3.28
C TYR A 237 -2.70 -16.03 -4.81
N HIS A 238 -1.72 -16.67 -5.45
CA HIS A 238 -1.68 -16.71 -6.92
C HIS A 238 -2.91 -17.41 -7.49
N ARG A 239 -3.42 -18.46 -6.83
CA ARG A 239 -4.64 -19.17 -7.24
C ARG A 239 -5.86 -18.24 -7.13
N TYR A 240 -5.96 -17.52 -6.00
CA TYR A 240 -6.99 -16.50 -5.81
C TYR A 240 -6.94 -15.41 -6.88
N CYS A 241 -5.77 -14.82 -7.15
CA CYS A 241 -5.58 -13.79 -8.16
C CYS A 241 -5.95 -14.30 -9.54
N THR A 242 -5.41 -15.46 -9.95
CA THR A 242 -5.70 -16.08 -11.26
C THR A 242 -7.21 -16.26 -11.47
N ALA A 243 -7.91 -16.85 -10.49
CA ALA A 243 -9.35 -17.05 -10.56
C ALA A 243 -10.15 -15.75 -10.53
N THR A 244 -9.74 -14.79 -9.70
CA THR A 244 -10.43 -13.50 -9.55
C THR A 244 -10.30 -12.67 -10.82
N TYR A 245 -9.13 -12.65 -11.45
CA TYR A 245 -8.89 -11.93 -12.70
C TYR A 245 -9.37 -12.71 -13.94
N GLY A 246 -9.64 -14.01 -13.81
CA GLY A 246 -9.96 -14.86 -14.97
C GLY A 246 -8.78 -14.96 -15.94
N ALA A 247 -7.56 -14.95 -15.39
CA ALA A 247 -6.35 -15.03 -16.18
C ALA A 247 -6.18 -16.43 -16.78
N ALA A 248 -5.69 -16.51 -18.01
CA ALA A 248 -5.42 -17.78 -18.69
C ALA A 248 -4.22 -18.52 -18.06
N GLU A 249 -3.25 -17.76 -17.58
CA GLU A 249 -2.04 -18.26 -16.93
C GLU A 249 -2.02 -17.83 -15.46
N PRO A 250 -1.32 -18.58 -14.57
CA PRO A 250 -1.20 -18.21 -13.18
C PRO A 250 -0.51 -16.86 -12.95
N ILE A 251 -1.12 -16.01 -12.14
CA ILE A 251 -0.62 -14.66 -11.82
C ILE A 251 -0.71 -14.36 -10.33
N VAL A 252 0.08 -13.37 -9.90
CA VAL A 252 -0.11 -12.63 -8.64
C VAL A 252 -0.35 -11.15 -8.95
N THR A 253 -1.01 -10.45 -8.04
CA THR A 253 -1.16 -8.99 -8.09
C THR A 253 -0.32 -8.33 -7.02
N ALA A 254 0.10 -7.09 -7.29
CA ALA A 254 1.03 -6.35 -6.45
C ALA A 254 0.54 -4.91 -6.23
N HIS A 255 -0.70 -4.75 -5.75
CA HIS A 255 -1.36 -3.45 -5.72
C HIS A 255 -0.56 -2.42 -4.92
N ASP A 256 -0.11 -2.83 -3.74
CA ASP A 256 0.65 -1.98 -2.83
C ASP A 256 2.07 -1.71 -3.34
N ALA A 257 2.70 -2.69 -3.99
CA ALA A 257 4.01 -2.48 -4.59
C ALA A 257 3.94 -1.50 -5.76
N VAL A 258 2.84 -1.49 -6.54
CA VAL A 258 2.61 -0.45 -7.56
C VAL A 258 2.53 0.93 -6.90
N ALA A 259 1.82 1.08 -5.80
CA ALA A 259 1.73 2.35 -5.07
C ALA A 259 3.10 2.77 -4.48
N ALA A 260 3.86 1.83 -3.94
CA ALA A 260 5.22 2.07 -3.47
C ALA A 260 6.14 2.54 -4.61
N VAL A 261 6.12 1.91 -5.78
CA VAL A 261 6.92 2.36 -6.94
C VAL A 261 6.47 3.73 -7.42
N VAL A 262 5.17 4.03 -7.46
CA VAL A 262 4.66 5.36 -7.81
C VAL A 262 5.18 6.45 -6.87
N MET A 263 5.30 6.15 -5.57
CA MET A 263 5.90 7.06 -4.60
C MET A 263 7.42 7.21 -4.83
N LEU A 264 8.13 6.09 -4.99
CA LEU A 264 9.60 6.06 -5.04
C LEU A 264 10.17 6.62 -6.34
N ASP A 265 9.50 6.32 -7.46
CA ASP A 265 9.82 6.84 -8.79
C ASP A 265 8.57 7.49 -9.42
N PRO A 266 8.30 8.77 -9.11
CA PRO A 266 7.18 9.49 -9.70
C PRO A 266 7.22 9.59 -11.24
N THR A 267 8.36 9.30 -11.87
CA THR A 267 8.50 9.36 -13.34
C THR A 267 7.81 8.19 -14.05
N VAL A 268 7.41 7.14 -13.33
CA VAL A 268 6.58 6.07 -13.90
C VAL A 268 5.14 6.53 -14.16
N VAL A 269 4.69 7.64 -13.57
CA VAL A 269 3.32 8.16 -13.78
C VAL A 269 3.23 8.85 -15.13
N THR A 270 2.47 8.25 -16.05
CA THR A 270 2.26 8.78 -17.41
C THR A 270 1.02 9.66 -17.52
N ALA A 271 0.05 9.50 -16.62
CA ALA A 271 -1.14 10.35 -16.56
C ALA A 271 -1.71 10.44 -15.14
N ALA A 272 -2.19 11.62 -14.77
CA ALA A 272 -2.88 11.87 -13.50
C ALA A 272 -3.88 13.03 -13.65
N GLN A 273 -4.86 13.10 -12.75
CA GLN A 273 -5.86 14.16 -12.69
C GLN A 273 -5.97 14.71 -11.26
N HIS A 274 -6.33 15.97 -11.12
CA HIS A 274 -6.66 16.57 -9.82
C HIS A 274 -8.17 16.53 -9.62
N LEU A 275 -8.64 15.72 -8.66
CA LEU A 275 -10.04 15.39 -8.46
C LEU A 275 -10.42 15.48 -6.97
N THR A 276 -11.70 15.68 -6.70
CA THR A 276 -12.27 15.57 -5.35
C THR A 276 -12.66 14.12 -5.11
N GLY A 277 -12.26 13.54 -3.99
CA GLY A 277 -12.64 12.17 -3.65
C GLY A 277 -14.07 12.09 -3.13
N HIS A 278 -14.86 11.18 -3.69
CA HIS A 278 -16.23 10.90 -3.29
C HIS A 278 -16.40 9.41 -2.99
N VAL A 279 -16.91 9.10 -1.80
CA VAL A 279 -17.22 7.71 -1.42
C VAL A 279 -18.62 7.39 -1.88
N GLU A 280 -18.74 6.41 -2.78
CA GLU A 280 -20.02 5.88 -3.24
C GLU A 280 -20.32 4.57 -2.53
N GLU A 281 -21.56 4.39 -2.08
CA GLU A 281 -22.03 3.13 -1.50
C GLU A 281 -22.96 2.39 -2.47
N HIS A 282 -22.74 1.09 -2.63
CA HIS A 282 -23.54 0.19 -3.45
C HIS A 282 -23.57 -1.21 -2.85
N ASP A 283 -24.76 -1.77 -2.61
CA ASP A 283 -24.99 -3.11 -2.07
C ASP A 283 -24.15 -3.45 -0.82
N GLY A 284 -24.10 -2.50 0.12
CA GLY A 284 -23.38 -2.65 1.39
C GLY A 284 -21.85 -2.66 1.22
N ARG A 285 -21.31 -2.20 0.08
CA ARG A 285 -19.89 -1.88 -0.12
C ARG A 285 -19.76 -0.39 -0.38
N SER A 286 -18.65 0.21 0.00
CA SER A 286 -18.28 1.54 -0.47
C SER A 286 -17.31 1.43 -1.66
N SER A 287 -16.86 2.56 -2.19
CA SER A 287 -15.65 2.72 -3.00
C SER A 287 -15.36 4.20 -3.14
N LEU A 288 -14.09 4.58 -3.04
CA LEU A 288 -13.69 5.95 -3.38
C LEU A 288 -13.56 6.12 -4.89
N TRP A 289 -14.13 7.20 -5.43
CA TRP A 289 -13.93 7.66 -6.79
C TRP A 289 -13.48 9.12 -6.81
N GLY A 290 -12.57 9.46 -7.73
CA GLY A 290 -12.23 10.85 -8.03
C GLY A 290 -13.26 11.46 -8.97
N GLN A 291 -13.89 12.57 -8.57
CA GLN A 291 -14.84 13.33 -9.39
C GLN A 291 -14.29 14.73 -9.69
N GLU A 292 -14.74 15.33 -10.80
CA GLU A 292 -14.38 16.72 -11.11
C GLU A 292 -14.76 17.64 -9.95
N CYS A 293 -13.89 18.60 -9.65
CA CYS A 293 -14.05 19.43 -8.47
C CYS A 293 -15.32 20.28 -8.58
N VAL A 294 -16.25 20.10 -7.63
CA VAL A 294 -17.42 20.96 -7.47
C VAL A 294 -17.20 21.83 -6.22
N GLY A 295 -16.84 23.10 -6.41
CA GLY A 295 -16.65 24.06 -5.31
C GLY A 295 -15.22 24.13 -4.76
N VAL A 296 -15.10 24.34 -3.43
CA VAL A 296 -13.83 24.67 -2.74
C VAL A 296 -13.23 23.46 -2.00
N THR A 297 -13.57 22.24 -2.42
CA THR A 297 -13.11 21.01 -1.78
C THR A 297 -11.62 20.77 -2.09
N PRO A 298 -10.82 20.26 -1.15
CA PRO A 298 -9.45 19.85 -1.46
C PRO A 298 -9.42 18.90 -2.65
N SER A 299 -8.51 19.18 -3.57
CA SER A 299 -8.28 18.36 -4.75
C SER A 299 -7.03 17.53 -4.55
N HIS A 300 -7.14 16.23 -4.77
CA HIS A 300 -6.03 15.28 -4.68
C HIS A 300 -5.62 14.82 -6.06
N ARG A 301 -4.38 14.35 -6.18
CA ARG A 301 -3.90 13.74 -7.43
C ARG A 301 -4.39 12.31 -7.50
N PHE A 302 -5.06 11.93 -8.57
CA PHE A 302 -5.44 10.55 -8.88
C PHE A 302 -4.61 10.08 -10.07
N VAL A 303 -3.82 9.02 -9.89
CA VAL A 303 -3.05 8.41 -10.97
C VAL A 303 -4.02 7.69 -11.91
N THR A 304 -3.91 7.95 -13.21
CA THR A 304 -4.78 7.33 -14.24
C THR A 304 -3.99 6.55 -15.29
N GLY A 305 -2.66 6.66 -15.27
CA GLY A 305 -1.76 5.90 -16.13
C GLY A 305 -0.35 5.80 -15.53
N ILE A 306 0.26 4.63 -15.72
CA ILE A 306 1.65 4.34 -15.35
C ILE A 306 2.36 3.63 -16.50
N ASP A 307 3.69 3.68 -16.49
CA ASP A 307 4.54 2.79 -17.27
C ASP A 307 4.61 1.42 -16.59
N TYR A 308 3.74 0.51 -17.03
CA TYR A 308 3.61 -0.82 -16.44
C TYR A 308 4.90 -1.66 -16.56
N THR A 309 5.66 -1.47 -17.64
CA THR A 309 6.92 -2.18 -17.85
C THR A 309 7.94 -1.77 -16.80
N ARG A 310 8.16 -0.45 -16.65
CA ARG A 310 9.09 0.06 -15.63
C ARG A 310 8.68 -0.33 -14.22
N VAL A 311 7.38 -0.26 -13.91
CA VAL A 311 6.88 -0.67 -12.58
C VAL A 311 7.14 -2.17 -12.33
N ALA A 312 6.90 -3.03 -13.31
CA ALA A 312 7.23 -4.46 -13.20
C ALA A 312 8.75 -4.69 -13.02
N GLU A 313 9.59 -3.94 -13.73
CA GLU A 313 11.04 -4.00 -13.60
C GLU A 313 11.50 -3.62 -12.18
N HIS A 314 10.94 -2.57 -11.58
CA HIS A 314 11.24 -2.20 -10.18
C HIS A 314 10.93 -3.34 -9.20
N ILE A 315 9.76 -3.96 -9.34
CA ILE A 315 9.31 -5.05 -8.46
C ILE A 315 10.16 -6.32 -8.68
N THR A 316 10.43 -6.68 -9.93
CA THR A 316 11.23 -7.88 -10.24
C THR A 316 12.71 -7.70 -9.90
N ALA A 317 13.28 -6.50 -10.06
CA ALA A 317 14.66 -6.20 -9.65
C ALA A 317 14.85 -6.30 -8.13
N THR A 318 13.85 -5.84 -7.36
CA THR A 318 13.78 -6.03 -5.90
C THR A 318 13.88 -7.51 -5.55
N LEU A 319 13.01 -8.34 -6.15
CA LEU A 319 12.94 -9.77 -5.89
C LEU A 319 14.20 -10.51 -6.34
N ALA A 320 14.84 -10.08 -7.42
CA ALA A 320 16.09 -10.62 -7.90
C ALA A 320 17.30 -10.27 -7.00
N GLY A 321 17.13 -9.43 -5.97
CA GLY A 321 18.20 -9.05 -5.05
C GLY A 321 19.11 -7.93 -5.55
N HIS A 322 18.71 -7.20 -6.60
CA HIS A 322 19.51 -6.11 -7.18
C HIS A 322 19.36 -4.77 -6.42
N GLY A 323 18.70 -4.77 -5.26
CA GLY A 323 18.31 -3.57 -4.53
C GLY A 323 19.37 -2.87 -3.68
N ARG A 324 20.50 -3.53 -3.37
CA ARG A 324 21.64 -2.86 -2.71
C ARG A 324 22.92 -3.47 -3.26
N GLY A 325 23.70 -2.65 -3.97
CA GLY A 325 25.09 -2.96 -4.23
C GLY A 325 25.76 -3.27 -2.89
N SER A 326 26.26 -4.49 -2.76
CA SER A 326 27.12 -4.92 -1.68
C SER A 326 28.29 -3.94 -1.56
N GLY A 327 28.21 -3.04 -0.58
CA GLY A 327 29.25 -2.12 -0.15
C GLY A 327 29.45 -2.29 1.34
#